data_AF-X1BGY7-F1
#
_entry.id   AF-X1BGY7-F1
#
_cell.length_a   1.000
_cell.length_b   1.000
_cell.length_c   1.000
_cell.angle_alpha   90.00
_cell.angle_beta   90.00
_cell.angle_gamma   90.00
#
_symmetry.space_group_name_H-M   'P 1'
#
loop_
_entity.id
_entity.type
_entity.pdbx_description
1 polymer ?
#
loop_
_entity_poly.entity_id
_entity_poly.type
_entity_poly.pdbx_seq_one_letter_code
_entity_poly.pdbx_strand_id
1 'polypeptide(L)'
;MREKIKIQDIEMLTESIMGAMAYYIKAILTNNGNSNAEALCDKFMEKYKRLVQEHENEDIYELLRYYRAITEFKPALSTILKPGKEFDMCCDIAITNFNTPLDRVRKQLKEGKLPPKKEDQ
;
A
#
# COMPACT_ATOMS: atom_id res chain seq x y z
N MET A 1 -27.01 -0.29 -22.60
CA MET A 1 -25.58 0.07 -22.60
C MET A 1 -25.07 -0.10 -21.18
N ARG A 2 -24.03 -0.92 -20.92
CA ARG A 2 -23.40 -0.93 -19.58
C ARG A 2 -22.52 0.31 -19.48
N GLU A 3 -22.73 1.14 -18.46
CA GLU A 3 -21.83 2.26 -18.18
C GLU A 3 -20.41 1.72 -17.97
N LYS A 4 -19.44 2.30 -18.68
CA LYS A 4 -18.03 1.97 -18.49
C LYS A 4 -17.57 2.58 -17.17
N ILE A 5 -17.07 1.74 -16.26
CA ILE A 5 -16.38 2.19 -15.05
C ILE A 5 -15.24 3.13 -15.44
N LYS A 6 -15.18 4.29 -14.79
CA LYS A 6 -14.10 5.25 -14.96
C LYS A 6 -13.10 5.12 -13.80
N ILE A 7 -11.89 5.60 -14.01
CA ILE A 7 -10.82 5.58 -13.00
C ILE A 7 -11.25 6.28 -11.71
N GLN A 8 -12.01 7.37 -11.84
CA GLN A 8 -12.57 8.12 -10.71
C GLN A 8 -13.57 7.33 -9.85
N ASP A 9 -14.11 6.22 -10.36
CA ASP A 9 -15.09 5.39 -9.64
C ASP A 9 -14.42 4.22 -8.89
N ILE A 10 -13.09 4.10 -9.00
CA ILE A 10 -12.31 3.03 -8.35
C ILE A 10 -11.99 3.48 -6.92
N GLU A 11 -12.59 2.80 -5.95
CA GLU A 11 -12.25 2.96 -4.53
C GLU A 11 -11.11 2.02 -4.14
N MET A 12 -10.11 2.54 -3.44
CA MET A 12 -8.97 1.80 -2.91
C MET A 12 -8.86 2.03 -1.41
N LEU A 13 -8.51 0.97 -0.65
CA LEU A 13 -8.30 1.07 0.79
C LEU A 13 -6.82 1.39 1.07
N THR A 14 -6.35 2.55 0.63
CA THR A 14 -4.92 2.93 0.65
C THR A 14 -4.35 2.93 2.07
N GLU A 15 -5.02 3.56 3.03
CA GLU A 15 -4.58 3.55 4.44
C GLU A 15 -4.52 2.13 5.02
N SER A 16 -5.50 1.28 4.68
CA SER A 16 -5.51 -0.12 5.14
C SER A 16 -4.33 -0.91 4.57
N ILE A 17 -3.95 -0.70 3.30
CA ILE A 17 -2.80 -1.40 2.72
C ILE A 17 -1.49 -0.92 3.35
N MET A 18 -1.37 0.37 3.66
CA MET A 18 -0.19 0.91 4.32
C MET A 18 -0.05 0.35 5.75
N GLY A 19 -1.15 0.23 6.49
CA GLY A 19 -1.18 -0.45 7.78
C GLY A 19 -0.79 -1.92 7.69
N ALA A 20 -1.26 -2.64 6.67
CA ALA A 20 -0.86 -4.02 6.42
C ALA A 20 0.65 -4.13 6.12
N MET A 21 1.22 -3.20 5.33
CA MET A 21 2.67 -3.15 5.09
C MET A 21 3.47 -3.01 6.39
N ALA A 22 3.06 -2.08 7.25
CA ALA A 22 3.70 -1.87 8.55
C ALA A 22 3.66 -3.15 9.40
N TYR A 23 2.50 -3.82 9.46
CA TYR A 23 2.36 -5.10 10.13
C TYR A 23 3.33 -6.17 9.61
N TYR A 24 3.44 -6.33 8.28
CA TYR A 24 4.35 -7.31 7.69
C TYR A 24 5.82 -6.98 7.93
N ILE A 25 6.21 -5.71 7.86
CA ILE A 25 7.57 -5.27 8.18
C ILE A 25 7.90 -5.62 9.64
N LYS A 26 7.02 -5.25 10.57
CA LYS A 26 7.20 -5.60 12.00
C LYS A 26 7.36 -7.10 12.19
N ALA A 27 6.53 -7.91 11.53
CA ALA A 27 6.60 -9.37 11.62
C ALA A 27 7.93 -9.91 11.09
N ILE A 28 8.41 -9.44 9.94
CA ILE A 28 9.71 -9.84 9.37
C ILE A 28 10.85 -9.48 10.33
N LEU A 29 10.87 -8.24 10.83
CA LEU A 29 11.90 -7.77 11.75
C LEU A 29 11.91 -8.58 13.06
N THR A 30 10.73 -8.83 13.62
CA THR A 30 10.57 -9.62 14.85
C THR A 30 11.07 -11.05 14.65
N ASN A 31 10.68 -11.69 13.54
CA ASN A 31 11.05 -13.07 13.23
C ASN A 31 12.56 -13.24 12.97
N ASN A 32 13.24 -12.18 12.55
CA ASN A 32 14.68 -12.17 12.37
C ASN A 32 15.45 -11.74 13.64
N GLY A 33 14.76 -11.58 14.78
CA GLY A 33 15.38 -11.28 16.07
C GLY A 33 15.71 -9.81 16.28
N ASN A 34 15.12 -8.89 15.53
CA ASN A 34 15.32 -7.46 15.74
C ASN A 34 14.51 -6.96 16.94
N SER A 35 15.18 -6.69 18.06
CA SER A 35 14.55 -6.22 19.30
C SER A 35 13.90 -4.83 19.18
N ASN A 36 14.26 -4.06 18.15
CA ASN A 36 13.72 -2.73 17.88
C ASN A 36 12.64 -2.73 16.79
N ALA A 37 12.08 -3.90 16.44
CA ALA A 37 11.09 -4.04 15.37
C ALA A 37 9.92 -3.05 15.48
N GLU A 38 9.41 -2.80 16.69
CA GLU A 38 8.31 -1.86 16.91
C GLU A 38 8.69 -0.42 16.56
N ALA A 39 9.77 0.08 17.16
CA ALA A 39 10.23 1.45 16.92
C ALA A 39 10.61 1.68 15.45
N LEU A 40 11.18 0.68 14.78
CA LEU A 40 11.50 0.75 13.35
C LEU A 40 10.21 0.78 12.50
N CYS A 41 9.20 -0.02 12.86
CA CYS A 41 7.91 -0.02 12.19
C CYS A 41 7.18 1.33 12.34
N ASP A 42 7.19 1.92 13.54
CA ASP A 42 6.61 3.25 13.78
C ASP A 42 7.29 4.31 12.93
N LYS A 43 8.63 4.30 12.91
CA LYS A 43 9.43 5.22 12.08
C LYS A 43 9.17 5.03 10.58
N PHE A 44 9.03 3.77 10.13
CA PHE A 44 8.64 3.48 8.76
C PHE A 44 7.28 4.10 8.45
N MET A 45 6.27 3.88 9.30
CA MET A 45 4.91 4.35 9.04
C MET A 45 4.83 5.88 9.06
N GLU A 46 5.55 6.54 9.97
CA GLU A 46 5.67 8.00 10.01
C GLU A 46 6.25 8.53 8.69
N LYS A 47 7.37 7.97 8.24
CA LYS A 47 8.01 8.40 7.00
C LYS A 47 7.15 8.09 5.78
N TYR A 48 6.50 6.94 5.77
CA TYR A 48 5.68 6.50 4.65
C TYR A 48 4.45 7.38 4.48
N LYS A 49 3.73 7.70 5.57
CA LYS A 49 2.62 8.66 5.55
C LYS A 49 3.05 10.02 5.04
N ARG A 50 4.17 10.53 5.56
CA ARG A 50 4.69 11.82 5.13
C ARG A 50 4.97 11.87 3.62
N LEU A 51 5.65 10.86 3.08
CA LEU A 51 5.94 10.79 1.65
C LEU A 51 4.67 10.72 0.79
N VAL A 52 3.66 9.96 1.23
CA VAL A 52 2.38 9.91 0.50
C VAL A 52 1.64 11.26 0.56
N GLN A 53 1.64 11.92 1.72
CA GLN A 53 0.98 13.23 1.92
C GLN A 53 1.62 14.37 1.11
N GLU A 54 2.92 14.28 0.78
CA GLU A 54 3.61 15.27 -0.07
C GLU A 54 2.94 15.43 -1.46
N HIS A 55 2.12 14.46 -1.88
CA HIS A 55 1.43 14.43 -3.17
C HIS A 55 -0.10 14.53 -3.08
N GLU A 56 -0.68 14.82 -1.91
CA GLU A 56 -2.13 14.74 -1.69
C GLU A 56 -2.95 15.64 -2.64
N ASN A 57 -2.38 16.78 -3.04
CA ASN A 57 -3.00 17.72 -3.98
C ASN A 57 -2.90 17.27 -5.46
N GLU A 58 -1.95 16.41 -5.79
CA GLU A 58 -1.75 15.84 -7.13
C GLU A 58 -2.57 14.56 -7.30
N ASP A 59 -2.72 13.80 -6.23
CA ASP A 59 -3.37 12.49 -6.21
C ASP A 59 -4.89 12.62 -6.00
N ILE A 60 -5.55 13.19 -7.00
CA ILE A 60 -6.99 13.51 -7.01
C ILE A 60 -7.88 12.26 -6.94
N TYR A 61 -7.39 11.12 -7.41
CA TYR A 61 -8.13 9.85 -7.42
C TYR A 61 -7.50 8.83 -6.47
N GLU A 62 -8.32 7.98 -5.86
CA GLU A 62 -7.87 6.90 -4.96
C GLU A 62 -6.87 5.95 -5.63
N LEU A 63 -7.03 5.68 -6.94
CA LEU A 63 -6.05 4.88 -7.67
C LEU A 63 -4.67 5.57 -7.74
N LEU A 64 -4.63 6.89 -7.89
CA LEU A 64 -3.36 7.65 -7.88
C LEU A 64 -2.72 7.60 -6.49
N ARG A 65 -3.50 7.82 -5.44
CA ARG A 65 -3.05 7.68 -4.03
C ARG A 65 -2.50 6.29 -3.76
N TYR A 66 -3.13 5.26 -4.31
CA TYR A 66 -2.64 3.90 -4.18
C TYR A 66 -1.31 3.66 -4.92
N TYR A 67 -1.16 4.19 -6.14
CA TYR A 67 0.13 4.15 -6.82
C TYR A 67 1.20 4.94 -6.07
N ARG A 68 0.84 6.04 -5.42
CA ARG A 68 1.75 6.79 -4.54
C ARG A 68 2.23 5.93 -3.38
N ALA A 69 1.32 5.23 -2.71
CA ALA A 69 1.70 4.28 -1.66
C ALA A 69 2.73 3.25 -2.20
N ILE A 70 2.50 2.68 -3.40
CA ILE A 70 3.47 1.77 -4.02
C ILE A 70 4.85 2.42 -4.24
N THR A 71 4.88 3.63 -4.81
CA THR A 71 6.15 4.30 -5.14
C THR A 71 6.93 4.72 -3.90
N GLU A 72 6.24 5.16 -2.85
CA GLU A 72 6.85 5.67 -1.62
C GLU A 72 7.22 4.58 -0.60
N PHE A 73 6.75 3.34 -0.79
CA PHE A 73 7.08 2.22 0.08
C PHE A 73 8.59 1.99 0.21
N LYS A 74 9.30 1.85 -0.91
CA LYS A 74 10.74 1.54 -0.92
C LYS A 74 11.59 2.70 -0.37
N PRO A 75 11.33 3.97 -0.73
CA PRO A 75 11.94 5.13 -0.07
C PRO A 75 11.73 5.13 1.45
N ALA A 76 10.51 4.87 1.93
CA ALA A 76 10.22 4.80 3.37
C ALA A 76 10.99 3.67 4.04
N LEU A 77 10.99 2.47 3.46
CA LEU A 77 11.72 1.31 3.96
C LEU A 77 13.23 1.57 4.07
N SER A 78 13.80 2.28 3.11
CA SER A 78 15.24 2.62 3.08
C SER A 78 15.67 3.54 4.22
N THR A 79 14.73 4.14 4.96
CA THR A 79 15.03 4.97 6.14
C THR A 79 15.19 4.16 7.43
N ILE A 80 14.75 2.89 7.42
CA ILE A 80 14.81 1.98 8.57
C ILE A 80 15.70 0.76 8.32
N LEU A 81 15.89 0.37 7.06
CA LEU A 81 16.69 -0.78 6.66
C LEU A 81 17.66 -0.40 5.55
N LYS A 82 18.87 -0.97 5.62
CA LYS A 82 19.82 -0.95 4.51
C LYS A 82 19.46 -2.05 3.51
N PRO A 83 19.81 -1.89 2.22
CA PRO A 83 19.68 -2.97 1.24
C PRO A 83 20.35 -4.26 1.73
N GLY A 84 19.65 -5.38 1.55
CA GLY A 84 20.06 -6.69 2.04
C GLY A 84 18.86 -7.60 2.27
N LYS A 85 19.10 -8.79 2.81
CA LYS A 85 18.09 -9.86 2.89
C LYS A 85 16.76 -9.42 3.53
N GLU A 86 16.79 -8.72 4.66
CA GLU A 86 15.54 -8.28 5.33
C GLU A 86 14.79 -7.23 4.51
N PHE A 87 15.52 -6.33 3.86
CA PHE A 87 14.97 -5.32 2.98
C PHE A 87 14.29 -5.98 1.77
N ASP A 88 14.96 -6.95 1.15
CA ASP A 88 14.44 -7.69 0.00
C ASP A 88 13.17 -8.46 0.38
N MET A 89 13.16 -9.12 1.55
CA MET A 89 11.96 -9.80 2.07
C MET A 89 10.78 -8.83 2.24
N CYS A 90 11.02 -7.62 2.74
CA CYS A 90 9.99 -6.59 2.86
C CYS A 90 9.49 -6.13 1.48
N CYS A 91 10.37 -6.03 0.48
CA CYS A 91 9.96 -5.70 -0.90
C CYS A 91 9.13 -6.83 -1.54
N ASP A 92 9.51 -8.10 -1.35
CA ASP A 92 8.80 -9.25 -1.92
C ASP A 92 7.37 -9.36 -1.38
N ILE A 93 7.19 -9.19 -0.07
CA ILE A 93 5.85 -9.21 0.52
C ILE A 93 5.01 -8.01 0.06
N ALA A 94 5.63 -6.84 -0.12
CA ALA A 94 4.95 -5.65 -0.60
C ALA A 94 4.42 -5.85 -2.02
N ILE A 95 5.20 -6.45 -2.94
CA ILE A 95 4.76 -6.76 -4.31
C ILE A 95 3.46 -7.55 -4.31
N THR A 96 3.40 -8.62 -3.51
CA THR A 96 2.22 -9.49 -3.45
C THR A 96 0.98 -8.75 -2.94
N ASN A 97 1.16 -7.96 -1.88
CA ASN A 97 0.07 -7.23 -1.25
C ASN A 97 -0.40 -6.03 -2.09
N PHE A 98 0.48 -5.40 -2.86
CA PHE A 98 0.09 -4.32 -3.77
C PHE A 98 -0.58 -4.83 -5.06
N ASN A 99 -0.12 -5.96 -5.59
CA ASN A 99 -0.70 -6.52 -6.81
C ASN A 99 -2.12 -7.04 -6.61
N THR A 100 -2.44 -7.56 -5.42
CA THR A 100 -3.77 -8.14 -5.15
C THR A 100 -4.92 -7.14 -5.35
N PRO A 101 -4.89 -5.91 -4.79
CA PRO A 101 -5.88 -4.89 -5.11
C PRO A 101 -5.84 -4.43 -6.57
N LEU A 102 -4.66 -4.28 -7.17
CA LEU A 102 -4.55 -3.88 -8.59
C LEU A 102 -5.17 -4.91 -9.55
N ASP A 103 -5.01 -6.21 -9.27
CA ASP A 103 -5.64 -7.27 -10.06
C ASP A 103 -7.16 -7.25 -9.94
N ARG A 104 -7.68 -6.91 -8.75
CA ARG A 104 -9.11 -6.67 -8.55
C ARG A 104 -9.61 -5.50 -9.39
N VAL A 105 -8.88 -4.38 -9.40
CA VAL A 105 -9.20 -3.21 -10.23
C VAL A 105 -9.20 -3.57 -11.72
N ARG A 106 -8.18 -4.28 -12.19
CA ARG A 106 -8.10 -4.76 -13.59
C ARG A 106 -9.31 -5.62 -13.95
N LYS A 107 -9.75 -6.50 -13.04
CA LYS A 107 -10.95 -7.32 -13.22
C LYS A 107 -12.22 -6.47 -13.29
N GLN A 108 -12.39 -5.50 -12.38
CA GLN A 108 -13.54 -4.59 -12.38
C GLN A 108 -13.65 -3.82 -13.69
N LEU A 109 -12.54 -3.26 -14.17
CA LEU A 109 -12.47 -2.54 -15.45
C LEU A 109 -12.81 -3.45 -16.64
N LYS A 110 -12.34 -4.69 -16.64
CA LYS A 110 -12.64 -5.67 -17.70
C LYS A 110 -14.11 -6.10 -17.70
N GLU A 111 -14.69 -6.30 -16.52
CA GLU A 111 -16.07 -6.79 -16.37
C GLU A 111 -17.12 -5.66 -16.41
N GLY A 112 -16.70 -4.41 -16.24
CA GLY A 112 -17.59 -3.26 -16.09
C GLY A 112 -18.47 -3.38 -14.85
N LYS A 113 -17.96 -3.99 -13.78
CA LYS A 113 -18.68 -4.18 -12.51
C LYS A 113 -17.84 -3.69 -11.32
N LEU A 114 -18.41 -2.75 -10.56
CA LEU A 114 -17.87 -2.36 -9.26
C LEU A 114 -18.32 -3.37 -8.21
N PRO A 115 -17.53 -3.58 -7.14
CA PRO A 115 -17.98 -4.35 -6.00
C PRO A 115 -19.22 -3.65 -5.40
N PRO A 116 -20.15 -4.40 -4.79
CA PRO A 116 -21.25 -3.77 -4.07
C PRO A 116 -20.67 -2.79 -3.05
N LYS A 117 -21.19 -1.55 -3.05
CA LYS A 117 -20.86 -0.58 -1.99
C LYS A 117 -21.19 -1.24 -0.66
N LYS A 118 -20.26 -1.22 0.29
CA LYS A 118 -20.61 -1.58 1.66
C LYS A 118 -21.59 -0.52 2.13
N GLU A 119 -22.84 -0.90 2.33
CA GLU A 119 -23.76 -0.09 3.12
C GLU A 119 -23.20 -0.08 4.54
N ASP A 120 -22.91 1.11 5.06
CA ASP A 120 -22.51 1.29 6.45
C ASP A 120 -23.60 0.68 7.34
N GLN A 121 -23.25 -0.39 8.06
CA GLN A 121 -24.05 -0.97 9.14
C GLN A 121 -23.68 -0.30 10.47
#